data_AF-A0A1H7WB25-F1
#
_entry.id   AF-A0A1H7WB25-F1
#
_cell.length_a   1.000
_cell.length_b   1.000
_cell.length_c   1.000
_cell.angle_alpha   90.00
_cell.angle_beta   90.00
_cell.angle_gamma   90.00
#
_symmetry.space_group_name_H-M   'P 1'
#
loop_
_entity.id
_entity.type
_entity.pdbx_description
1 polymer ?
#
loop_
_entity_poly.entity_id
_entity_poly.type
_entity_poly.pdbx_seq_one_letter_code
_entity_poly.pdbx_strand_id
1 'polypeptide(L)'
;MKNTRKNTKDIFKSEKLQLNEEVIEGVNSNPDLYGGIYKELAELLGDAATVKIWKRFSGLNVTFPQRLYSKEYTKEFIKENMNDQKPAELSRAMGLSERRIRQIITEIKHENEEV
;
A
#
# COMPACT_ATOMS: atom_id res chain seq x y z
N MET A 1 4.56 22.57 -26.73
CA MET A 1 4.56 21.19 -26.17
C MET A 1 5.66 21.06 -25.12
N LYS A 2 5.32 21.14 -23.83
CA LYS A 2 6.17 20.70 -22.70
C LYS A 2 5.24 20.29 -21.54
N ASN A 3 4.87 19.00 -21.48
CA ASN A 3 4.11 18.45 -20.36
C ASN A 3 5.06 18.18 -19.20
N THR A 4 5.10 19.08 -18.21
CA THR A 4 5.71 18.82 -16.92
C THR A 4 4.77 17.95 -16.09
N ARG A 5 5.04 16.64 -16.06
CA ARG A 5 4.42 15.71 -15.11
C ARG A 5 4.83 16.14 -13.69
N LYS A 6 3.90 16.70 -12.93
CA LYS A 6 4.07 16.87 -11.49
C LYS A 6 3.93 15.48 -10.88
N ASN A 7 5.07 14.85 -10.59
CA ASN A 7 5.11 13.64 -9.77
C ASN A 7 4.62 14.03 -8.36
N THR A 8 3.42 13.57 -7.99
CA THR A 8 2.98 13.55 -6.59
C THR A 8 4.07 12.82 -5.81
N LYS A 9 4.67 13.51 -4.84
CA LYS A 9 5.69 12.92 -3.97
C LYS A 9 4.95 11.88 -3.13
N ASP A 10 5.25 10.60 -3.33
CA ASP A 10 4.85 9.56 -2.38
C ASP A 10 5.26 10.01 -0.98
N ILE A 11 4.28 10.29 -0.11
CA ILE A 11 4.47 10.71 1.29
C ILE A 11 4.86 9.51 2.16
N PHE A 12 4.96 8.30 1.57
CA PHE A 12 5.83 7.27 2.11
C PHE A 12 7.23 7.85 2.15
N LYS A 13 7.57 8.43 3.29
CA LYS A 13 8.92 8.75 3.71
C LYS A 13 9.78 7.62 3.15
N SER A 14 10.72 7.96 2.30
CA SER A 14 11.80 7.07 1.88
C SER A 14 12.71 6.79 3.08
N GLU A 15 12.15 6.61 4.28
CA GLU A 15 12.68 5.66 5.24
C GLU A 15 12.69 4.34 4.49
N LYS A 16 13.82 4.13 3.81
CA LYS A 16 14.42 2.80 3.71
C LYS A 16 14.04 2.12 5.00
N LEU A 17 13.31 1.00 4.91
CA LEU A 17 13.14 0.10 6.03
C LEU A 17 14.50 0.09 6.70
N GLN A 18 14.61 0.62 7.93
CA GLN A 18 15.83 0.41 8.68
C GLN A 18 15.81 -1.11 8.87
N LEU A 19 16.53 -1.78 7.97
CA LEU A 19 16.99 -3.12 8.14
C LEU A 19 17.90 -2.94 9.35
N ASN A 20 17.32 -3.12 10.52
CA ASN A 20 18.11 -3.55 11.66
C ASN A 20 18.86 -4.75 11.09
N GLU A 21 20.17 -4.62 10.88
CA GLU A 21 21.05 -5.74 10.56
C GLU A 21 21.08 -6.65 11.79
N GLU A 22 19.95 -7.28 12.11
CA GLU A 22 20.03 -8.62 12.64
C GLU A 22 20.56 -9.43 11.47
N VAL A 23 21.84 -9.78 11.54
CA VAL A 23 22.48 -10.74 10.66
C VAL A 23 21.61 -12.00 10.72
N ILE A 24 20.77 -12.21 9.72
CA ILE A 24 20.04 -13.46 9.57
C ILE A 24 21.07 -14.44 9.04
N GLU A 25 21.69 -15.19 9.95
CA GLU A 25 22.56 -16.30 9.59
C GLU A 25 21.78 -17.26 8.68
N GLY A 26 22.29 -17.48 7.47
CA GLY A 26 21.74 -18.47 6.53
C GLY A 26 20.70 -17.95 5.55
N VAL A 27 20.99 -16.85 4.84
CA VAL A 27 20.27 -16.48 3.60
C VAL A 27 20.56 -17.54 2.54
N ASN A 28 19.78 -18.62 2.56
CA ASN A 28 19.71 -19.52 1.43
C ASN A 28 18.58 -18.98 0.55
N SER A 29 18.94 -18.48 -0.63
CA SER A 29 18.01 -17.92 -1.63
C SER A 29 17.03 -18.95 -2.23
N ASN A 30 16.75 -20.05 -1.52
CA ASN A 30 15.83 -21.09 -1.92
C ASN A 30 14.53 -20.97 -1.11
N PRO A 31 13.45 -20.41 -1.70
CA PRO A 31 12.16 -20.29 -1.04
C PRO A 31 11.52 -21.61 -0.63
N ASP A 32 11.95 -22.75 -1.20
CA ASP A 32 11.46 -24.09 -0.83
C ASP A 32 11.78 -24.47 0.63
N LEU A 33 12.66 -23.72 1.30
CA LEU A 33 12.94 -23.89 2.73
C LEU A 33 11.80 -23.40 3.63
N TYR A 34 10.91 -22.55 3.11
CA TYR A 34 9.80 -21.98 3.87
C TYR A 34 8.50 -22.79 3.66
N GLY A 35 7.72 -22.93 4.73
CA GLY A 35 6.44 -23.64 4.69
C GLY A 35 5.25 -22.71 4.45
N GLY A 36 4.28 -23.16 3.64
CA GLY A 36 3.00 -22.47 3.43
C GLY A 36 3.15 -21.06 2.87
N ILE A 37 2.42 -20.09 3.43
CA ILE A 37 2.43 -18.68 2.97
C ILE A 37 3.82 -18.03 3.06
N TYR A 38 4.72 -18.53 3.91
CA TYR A 38 6.07 -17.98 4.03
C TYR A 38 6.93 -18.25 2.79
N LYS A 39 6.64 -19.30 2.02
CA LYS A 39 7.28 -19.53 0.72
C LYS A 39 6.92 -18.43 -0.27
N GLU A 40 5.62 -18.14 -0.40
CA GLU A 40 5.13 -17.07 -1.28
C GLU A 40 5.67 -15.70 -0.84
N LEU A 41 5.75 -15.45 0.47
CA LEU A 41 6.35 -14.23 1.01
C LEU A 41 7.86 -14.14 0.71
N ALA A 42 8.60 -15.25 0.78
CA ALA A 42 10.03 -15.27 0.48
C ALA A 42 10.28 -15.05 -1.01
N GLU A 43 9.48 -15.66 -1.89
CA GLU A 43 9.52 -15.43 -3.34
C GLU A 43 9.20 -13.97 -3.71
N LEU A 44 8.22 -13.35 -3.03
CA LEU A 44 7.76 -12.01 -3.35
C LEU A 44 8.60 -10.89 -2.70
N LEU A 45 9.00 -11.07 -1.45
CA LEU A 45 9.61 -10.02 -0.60
C LEU A 45 11.05 -10.33 -0.19
N GLY A 46 11.51 -11.57 -0.37
CA GLY A 46 12.81 -12.06 0.09
C GLY A 46 12.81 -12.57 1.54
N ASP A 47 13.86 -13.31 1.86
CA ASP A 47 14.04 -14.01 3.14
C ASP A 47 13.98 -13.06 4.34
N ALA A 48 14.68 -11.92 4.26
CA ALA A 48 14.77 -10.98 5.37
C ALA A 48 13.41 -10.37 5.76
N ALA A 49 12.60 -10.01 4.77
CA ALA A 49 11.25 -9.49 5.01
C ALA A 49 10.32 -10.58 5.57
N THR A 50 10.43 -11.79 5.04
CA THR A 50 9.63 -12.95 5.46
C THR A 50 9.90 -13.33 6.90
N VAL A 51 11.18 -13.41 7.31
CA VAL A 51 11.57 -13.67 8.70
C VAL A 51 11.08 -12.57 9.62
N LYS A 52 11.10 -11.30 9.20
CA LYS A 52 10.58 -10.17 9.99
C LYS A 52 9.07 -10.28 10.22
N ILE A 53 8.31 -10.70 9.21
CA ILE A 53 6.87 -10.95 9.33
C ILE A 53 6.63 -12.10 10.31
N TRP A 54 7.33 -13.23 10.13
CA TRP A 54 7.20 -14.39 11.01
C TRP A 54 7.51 -14.03 12.47
N LYS A 55 8.66 -13.39 12.75
CA LYS A 55 9.04 -12.97 14.11
C LYS A 55 7.98 -12.09 14.78
N ARG A 56 7.25 -11.28 14.00
CA ARG A 56 6.27 -10.35 14.54
C ARG A 56 4.88 -10.96 14.73
N PHE A 57 4.48 -11.89 13.87
CA PHE A 57 3.10 -12.41 13.79
C PHE A 57 2.96 -13.91 14.08
N SER A 58 4.05 -14.65 14.28
CA SER A 58 4.01 -16.08 14.59
C SER A 58 3.12 -16.37 15.80
N GLY A 59 2.22 -17.34 15.68
CA GLY A 59 1.24 -17.69 16.72
C GLY A 59 -0.07 -16.89 16.67
N LEU A 60 -0.16 -15.88 15.79
CA LEU A 60 -1.39 -15.14 15.51
C LEU A 60 -1.99 -15.59 14.17
N ASN A 61 -3.32 -15.57 14.07
CA ASN A 61 -4.02 -15.68 12.80
C ASN A 61 -4.20 -14.28 12.21
N VAL A 62 -3.50 -13.99 11.11
CA VAL A 62 -3.61 -12.72 10.37
C VAL A 62 -4.35 -12.96 9.06
N THR A 63 -5.46 -12.26 8.86
CA THR A 63 -6.19 -12.25 7.59
C THR A 63 -5.81 -11.00 6.82
N PHE A 64 -5.44 -11.12 5.55
CA PHE A 64 -5.16 -9.98 4.67
C PHE A 64 -6.46 -9.46 4.05
N PRO A 65 -7.00 -8.30 4.48
CA PRO A 65 -8.20 -7.74 3.88
C PRO A 65 -7.90 -7.25 2.47
N GLN A 66 -8.91 -7.24 1.59
CA GLN A 66 -8.77 -6.69 0.24
C GLN A 66 -8.43 -5.19 0.22
N ARG A 67 -8.86 -4.47 1.27
CA ARG A 67 -8.60 -3.04 1.41
C ARG A 67 -7.21 -2.81 2.01
N LEU A 68 -6.31 -2.22 1.21
CA LEU A 68 -4.95 -1.92 1.63
C LEU A 68 -4.82 -0.62 2.45
N TYR A 69 -5.46 0.46 2.01
CA TYR A 69 -5.29 1.80 2.62
C TYR A 69 -6.43 2.17 3.59
N SER A 70 -6.12 3.02 4.57
CA SER A 70 -7.11 3.56 5.53
C SER A 70 -8.16 4.46 4.85
N LYS A 71 -9.27 4.76 5.53
CA LYS A 71 -10.33 5.63 4.97
C LYS A 71 -9.84 7.05 4.78
N GLU A 72 -9.05 7.50 5.74
CA GLU A 72 -8.49 8.83 5.84
C GLU A 72 -7.50 9.04 4.69
N TYR A 73 -6.55 8.12 4.51
CA TYR A 73 -5.57 8.20 3.42
C TYR A 73 -6.24 8.12 2.05
N THR A 74 -7.20 7.21 1.85
CA THR A 74 -7.95 7.13 0.59
C THR A 74 -8.62 8.45 0.25
N LYS A 75 -9.25 9.09 1.24
CA LYS A 75 -9.96 10.36 1.05
C LYS A 75 -9.01 11.50 0.72
N GLU A 76 -7.88 11.59 1.43
CA GLU A 76 -6.83 12.56 1.18
C GLU A 76 -6.24 12.41 -0.23
N PHE A 77 -5.88 11.18 -0.62
CA PHE A 77 -5.41 10.87 -1.96
C PHE A 77 -6.42 11.30 -3.05
N ILE A 78 -7.71 11.01 -2.85
CA ILE A 78 -8.75 11.42 -3.80
C ILE A 78 -8.87 12.95 -3.82
N LYS A 79 -8.86 13.63 -2.67
CA LYS A 79 -8.95 15.10 -2.59
C LYS A 79 -7.84 15.78 -3.38
N GLU A 80 -6.62 15.26 -3.32
CA GLU A 80 -5.46 15.80 -4.03
C GLU A 80 -5.53 15.58 -5.55
N ASN A 81 -6.10 14.45 -6.00
CA ASN A 81 -6.01 14.01 -7.40
C ASN A 81 -7.32 14.11 -8.18
N MET A 82 -8.47 14.38 -7.54
CA MET A 82 -9.80 14.37 -8.18
C MET A 82 -10.01 15.43 -9.27
N ASN A 83 -9.19 16.48 -9.30
CA ASN A 83 -9.27 17.53 -10.32
C ASN A 83 -8.46 17.16 -11.58
N ASP A 84 -7.41 16.35 -11.42
CA ASP A 84 -6.47 16.00 -12.48
C ASP A 84 -6.74 14.61 -13.07
N GLN A 85 -7.36 13.71 -12.30
CA GLN A 85 -7.60 12.31 -12.68
C GLN A 85 -9.08 11.98 -12.79
N LYS A 86 -9.41 11.07 -13.72
CA LYS A 86 -10.79 10.59 -13.87
C LYS A 86 -11.12 9.59 -12.76
N PRO A 87 -12.41 9.46 -12.36
CA PRO A 87 -12.83 8.47 -11.36
C PRO A 87 -12.39 7.03 -11.67
N ALA A 88 -12.29 6.67 -12.95
CA ALA A 88 -11.81 5.36 -13.41
C ALA A 88 -10.32 5.11 -13.08
N GLU A 89 -9.49 6.15 -13.11
CA GLU A 89 -8.06 6.05 -12.80
C GLU A 89 -7.85 5.94 -11.29
N LEU A 90 -8.56 6.77 -10.52
CA LEU A 90 -8.59 6.71 -9.05
C LEU A 90 -9.08 5.35 -8.53
N SER A 91 -10.08 4.78 -9.21
CA SER A 91 -10.61 3.44 -8.94
C SER A 91 -9.51 2.37 -9.02
N ARG A 92 -8.72 2.37 -10.11
CA ARG A 92 -7.61 1.43 -10.30
C ARG A 92 -6.47 1.66 -9.30
N ALA A 93 -6.14 2.91 -9.02
CA ALA A 93 -5.06 3.25 -8.08
C ALA A 93 -5.38 2.84 -6.64
N MET A 94 -6.64 3.02 -6.20
CA MET A 94 -7.06 2.73 -4.82
C MET A 94 -7.68 1.34 -4.64
N GLY A 95 -7.89 0.58 -5.72
CA GLY A 95 -8.57 -0.72 -5.67
C GLY A 95 -10.05 -0.62 -5.25
N LEU A 96 -10.72 0.48 -5.60
CA LEU A 96 -12.12 0.75 -5.23
C LEU A 96 -13.00 0.80 -6.47
N SER A 97 -14.31 0.54 -6.31
CA SER A 97 -15.25 0.74 -7.42
C SER A 97 -15.38 2.22 -7.78
N GLU A 98 -15.60 2.51 -9.07
CA GLU A 98 -15.88 3.88 -9.52
C GLU A 98 -17.05 4.53 -8.78
N ARG A 99 -18.08 3.73 -8.45
CA ARG A 99 -19.20 4.18 -7.63
C ARG A 99 -18.72 4.71 -6.29
N ARG A 100 -17.84 3.99 -5.58
CA ARG A 100 -17.32 4.44 -4.28
C ARG A 100 -16.44 5.67 -4.43
N ILE A 101 -15.61 5.75 -5.47
CA ILE A 101 -14.82 6.94 -5.75
C ILE A 101 -15.72 8.17 -5.94
N ARG A 102 -16.79 8.06 -6.73
CA ARG A 102 -17.75 9.15 -6.94
C ARG A 102 -18.44 9.58 -5.64
N GLN A 103 -18.83 8.63 -4.79
CA GLN A 103 -19.38 8.94 -3.47
C GLN A 103 -18.39 9.75 -2.62
N ILE A 104 -17.12 9.33 -2.57
CA ILE A 104 -16.09 10.03 -1.80
C ILE A 104 -15.85 11.44 -2.36
N ILE A 105 -15.85 11.61 -3.70
CA ILE A 105 -15.72 12.94 -4.32
C ILE A 105 -16.89 13.84 -3.90
N THR A 106 -18.12 13.32 -3.88
CA THR A 106 -19.29 14.06 -3.41
C THR A 106 -19.19 14.41 -1.93
N GLU A 107 -18.80 13.46 -1.08
CA GLU A 107 -18.53 13.67 0.36
C GLU A 107 -17.51 14.82 0.56
N ILE A 108 -16.39 14.80 -0.18
CA ILE A 108 -15.36 15.85 -0.13
C ILE A 108 -15.89 17.21 -0.57
N LYS A 109 -16.72 17.26 -1.62
CA LYS A 109 -17.27 18.53 -2.11
C LYS A 109 -18.21 19.18 -1.09
N HIS A 110 -19.11 18.40 -0.49
CA HIS A 110 -20.01 18.90 0.54
C HIS A 110 -19.24 19.43 1.76
N GLU A 111 -18.19 18.74 2.21
CA GLU A 111 -17.38 19.21 3.32
C GLU A 111 -16.63 20.51 3.05
N ASN A 112 -16.33 20.83 1.80
CA ASN A 112 -15.71 22.12 1.44
C ASN A 112 -16.75 23.25 1.25
N GLU A 113 -18.04 22.93 1.15
CA GLU A 113 -19.14 23.92 1.01
C GLU A 113 -19.71 24.35 2.38
N GLU A 114 -19.49 23.56 3.43
CA GLU A 114 -19.91 23.85 4.82
C GLU A 114 -18.88 24.67 5.62
N VAL A 115 -17.75 25.05 5.00
CA VAL A 115 -16.66 25.86 5.57
C VAL A 115 -16.56 27.19 4.85
#